data_AF-A0A1D2NK99-F1
#
_entry.id   AF-A0A1D2NK99-F1
#
_cell.length_a   1.000
_cell.length_b   1.000
_cell.length_c   1.000
_cell.angle_alpha   90.00
_cell.angle_beta   90.00
_cell.angle_gamma   90.00
#
_symmetry.space_group_name_H-M   'P 1'
#
loop_
_entity.id
_entity.type
_entity.pdbx_description
1 polymer ?
#
loop_
_entity_poly.entity_id
_entity_poly.type
_entity_poly.pdbx_seq_one_letter_code
_entity_poly.pdbx_strand_id
1 'polypeptide(L)'
;MNQSIFGLYWADTGKNLLKEFDGEPLSKSGMGLVRHANMPAWLRKLLGMLLTVKALPIHSKTMKELIEVGIGYQSLEQFTDCVNHLNEVREGILKKMEEEHIDLLLGPVMPFPSIEESVTNLFAMASIYTFIWNALDMPAGVVRFGKEGGKLIDQMDTQNDNFLEMAKNAVPASIGLPINVQVIGKPFQEELVLRLLCELEDCYNKQARVVPKLSNGASNGITTS
;
A
#
# COMPACT_ATOMS: atom_id res chain seq x y z
N MET A 1 -19.76 -11.95 -0.42
CA MET A 1 -19.24 -11.57 -1.75
C MET A 1 -18.40 -10.34 -1.50
N ASN A 2 -17.09 -10.38 -1.78
CA ASN A 2 -16.16 -9.35 -1.30
C ASN A 2 -16.48 -7.99 -1.92
N GLN A 3 -17.04 -7.08 -1.13
CA GLN A 3 -17.09 -5.64 -1.40
C GLN A 3 -15.67 -5.06 -1.21
N SER A 4 -14.70 -5.61 -1.94
CA SER A 4 -13.33 -5.12 -1.88
C SER A 4 -13.25 -3.82 -2.67
N ILE A 5 -12.68 -2.79 -2.04
CA ILE A 5 -12.38 -1.51 -2.68
C ILE A 5 -11.54 -1.66 -3.95
N PHE A 6 -10.64 -2.64 -3.99
CA PHE A 6 -9.85 -2.97 -5.18
C PHE A 6 -10.72 -3.53 -6.33
N GLY A 7 -11.95 -3.96 -6.05
CA GLY A 7 -12.90 -4.38 -7.06
C GLY A 7 -13.28 -3.24 -8.02
N LEU A 8 -13.27 -1.98 -7.54
CA LEU A 8 -13.51 -0.80 -8.38
C LEU A 8 -12.40 -0.60 -9.41
N TYR A 9 -11.15 -0.84 -9.00
CA TYR A 9 -10.00 -0.82 -9.93
C TYR A 9 -10.14 -1.89 -11.02
N TRP A 10 -10.76 -3.03 -10.69
CA TRP A 10 -11.02 -4.15 -11.60
C TRP A 10 -12.46 -4.19 -12.12
N ALA A 11 -13.18 -3.07 -12.13
CA ALA A 11 -14.62 -3.07 -12.45
C ALA A 11 -14.94 -3.65 -13.84
N ASP A 12 -14.05 -3.46 -14.81
CA ASP A 12 -14.16 -4.00 -16.17
C ASP A 12 -13.36 -5.30 -16.38
N THR A 13 -12.86 -5.92 -15.31
CA THR A 13 -12.00 -7.11 -15.30
C THR A 13 -10.62 -6.92 -15.95
N GLY A 14 -10.19 -5.67 -16.13
CA GLY A 14 -8.91 -5.31 -16.74
C GLY A 14 -8.94 -5.26 -18.27
N LYS A 15 -10.12 -5.20 -18.90
CA LYS A 15 -10.25 -5.18 -20.36
C LYS A 15 -9.65 -3.93 -20.97
N ASN A 16 -9.92 -2.76 -20.40
CA ASN A 16 -9.34 -1.50 -20.86
C ASN A 16 -7.83 -1.48 -20.63
N LEU A 17 -7.37 -1.97 -19.47
CA LEU A 17 -5.95 -2.14 -19.20
C LEU A 17 -5.26 -2.98 -20.30
N LEU A 18 -5.81 -4.14 -20.66
CA LEU A 18 -5.25 -4.98 -21.71
C LEU A 18 -5.21 -4.30 -23.08
N LYS A 19 -6.21 -3.47 -23.39
CA LYS A 19 -6.27 -2.70 -24.63
C LYS A 19 -5.18 -1.63 -24.70
N GLU A 20 -4.92 -0.93 -23.60
CA GLU A 20 -3.86 0.09 -23.55
C GLU A 20 -2.46 -0.52 -23.67
N PHE A 21 -2.25 -1.73 -23.14
CA PHE A 21 -0.95 -2.42 -23.20
C PHE A 21 -0.75 -3.32 -24.44
N ASP A 22 -1.68 -3.29 -25.41
CA ASP A 22 -1.59 -4.14 -26.60
C ASP A 22 -0.41 -3.72 -27.50
N GLY A 23 0.51 -4.65 -27.77
CA GLY A 23 1.72 -4.39 -28.55
C GLY A 23 2.82 -3.59 -27.84
N GLU A 24 2.63 -3.19 -26.58
CA GLU A 24 3.63 -2.42 -25.84
C GLU A 24 4.70 -3.31 -25.17
N PRO A 25 5.97 -2.87 -25.12
CA PRO A 25 7.01 -3.57 -24.37
C PRO A 25 6.74 -3.46 -22.86
N LEU A 26 6.48 -4.61 -22.21
CA LEU A 26 6.20 -4.65 -20.77
C LEU A 26 7.47 -4.57 -19.93
N SER A 27 7.46 -3.70 -18.92
CA SER A 27 8.49 -3.67 -17.88
C SER A 27 8.37 -4.89 -16.96
N LYS A 28 9.44 -5.21 -16.22
CA LYS A 28 9.44 -6.30 -15.23
C LYS A 28 8.34 -6.11 -14.17
N SER A 29 8.14 -4.88 -13.72
CA SER A 29 7.11 -4.54 -12.72
C SER A 29 5.69 -4.57 -13.28
N GLY A 30 5.47 -4.17 -14.54
CA GLY A 30 4.14 -4.17 -15.17
C GLY A 30 3.67 -5.55 -15.65
N MET A 31 4.61 -6.47 -15.91
CA MET A 31 4.31 -7.79 -16.45
C MET A 31 3.35 -8.61 -15.57
N GLY A 32 3.46 -8.49 -14.24
CA GLY A 32 2.58 -9.18 -13.30
C GLY A 32 1.11 -8.75 -13.46
N LEU A 33 0.89 -7.44 -13.58
CA LEU A 33 -0.42 -6.83 -13.73
C LEU A 33 -1.10 -7.27 -15.05
N VAL A 34 -0.38 -7.20 -16.17
CA VAL A 34 -0.91 -7.60 -17.48
C VAL A 34 -1.20 -9.11 -17.55
N ARG A 35 -0.35 -9.95 -16.94
CA ARG A 35 -0.61 -11.39 -16.83
C ARG A 35 -1.84 -11.69 -15.97
N HIS A 36 -2.02 -10.96 -14.87
CA HIS A 36 -3.19 -11.09 -14.02
C HIS A 36 -4.47 -10.67 -14.75
N ALA A 37 -4.43 -9.59 -15.53
CA ALA A 37 -5.56 -9.14 -16.35
C ALA A 37 -5.93 -10.12 -17.47
N ASN A 38 -4.94 -10.73 -18.14
CA ASN A 38 -5.16 -11.75 -19.18
C ASN A 38 -5.68 -13.10 -18.65
N MET A 39 -5.65 -13.32 -17.33
CA MET A 39 -6.01 -14.60 -16.73
C MET A 39 -7.53 -14.85 -16.78
N PRO A 40 -8.02 -16.01 -17.23
CA PRO A 40 -9.45 -16.32 -17.15
C PRO A 40 -9.97 -16.39 -15.71
N ALA A 41 -11.22 -15.99 -15.48
CA ALA A 41 -11.81 -15.94 -14.13
C ALA A 41 -11.80 -17.30 -13.39
N TRP A 42 -12.00 -18.42 -14.11
CA TRP A 42 -11.95 -19.76 -13.51
C TRP A 42 -10.55 -20.08 -12.97
N LEU A 43 -9.49 -19.64 -13.67
CA LEU A 43 -8.11 -19.87 -13.26
C LEU A 43 -7.77 -19.00 -12.05
N ARG A 44 -8.26 -17.76 -11.98
CA ARG A 44 -8.13 -16.91 -10.78
C ARG A 44 -8.75 -17.59 -9.55
N LYS A 45 -9.96 -18.16 -9.69
CA LYS A 45 -10.63 -18.91 -8.61
C LYS A 45 -9.83 -20.15 -8.20
N LEU A 46 -9.31 -20.91 -9.17
CA LEU A 46 -8.49 -22.10 -8.90
C LEU A 46 -7.22 -21.72 -8.12
N LEU A 47 -6.49 -20.70 -8.56
CA LEU A 47 -5.30 -20.21 -7.86
C LEU A 47 -5.65 -19.68 -6.47
N GLY A 48 -6.75 -18.93 -6.33
CA GLY A 48 -7.24 -18.47 -5.04
C GLY A 48 -7.51 -19.61 -4.05
N MET A 49 -8.11 -20.71 -4.51
CA MET A 49 -8.29 -21.91 -3.69
C MET A 49 -6.96 -22.54 -3.29
N LEU A 50 -6.00 -22.68 -4.21
CA LEU A 50 -4.68 -23.25 -3.91
C LEU A 50 -3.92 -22.43 -2.86
N LEU A 51 -4.01 -21.10 -2.91
CA LEU A 51 -3.37 -20.19 -1.95
C LEU A 51 -3.93 -20.33 -0.51
N THR A 52 -5.11 -20.94 -0.32
CA THR A 52 -5.65 -21.22 1.03
C THR A 52 -5.06 -22.46 1.69
N VAL A 53 -4.40 -23.33 0.92
CA VAL A 53 -3.87 -24.60 1.42
C VAL A 53 -2.56 -24.35 2.18
N LYS A 54 -2.62 -24.40 3.52
CA LYS A 54 -1.46 -24.14 4.41
C LYS A 54 -0.24 -25.04 4.14
N ALA A 55 -0.44 -26.24 3.62
CA ALA A 55 0.64 -27.19 3.33
C ALA A 55 1.43 -26.82 2.06
N LEU A 56 0.91 -25.92 1.22
CA LEU A 56 1.60 -25.49 0.02
C LEU A 56 2.54 -24.31 0.35
N PRO A 57 3.74 -24.26 -0.26
CA PRO A 57 4.72 -23.19 -0.04
C PRO A 57 4.27 -21.83 -0.61
N ILE A 58 3.10 -21.77 -1.25
CA ILE A 58 2.51 -20.56 -1.80
C ILE A 58 1.39 -20.00 -0.91
N HIS A 59 1.11 -20.59 0.26
CA HIS A 59 0.02 -20.17 1.13
C HIS A 59 0.05 -18.66 1.41
N SER A 60 -0.99 -17.94 1.00
CA SER A 60 -1.11 -16.50 1.25
C SER A 60 -2.56 -16.06 1.07
N LYS A 61 -3.15 -15.56 2.16
CA LYS A 61 -4.47 -14.93 2.15
C LYS A 61 -4.42 -13.61 1.40
N THR A 62 -3.34 -12.84 1.57
CA THR A 62 -3.16 -11.56 0.88
C THR A 62 -3.08 -11.74 -0.64
N MET A 63 -2.32 -12.72 -1.13
CA MET A 63 -2.26 -13.03 -2.57
C MET A 63 -3.56 -13.60 -3.10
N LYS A 64 -4.30 -14.37 -2.29
CA LYS A 64 -5.62 -14.84 -2.68
C LYS A 64 -6.54 -13.65 -3.00
N GLU A 65 -6.61 -12.68 -2.10
CA GLU A 65 -7.42 -11.47 -2.29
C GLU A 65 -7.00 -10.70 -3.54
N LEU A 66 -5.68 -10.54 -3.75
CA LEU A 66 -5.13 -9.89 -4.94
C LEU A 66 -5.52 -10.60 -6.25
N ILE A 67 -5.50 -11.94 -6.25
CA ILE A 67 -5.88 -12.70 -7.45
C ILE A 67 -7.38 -12.63 -7.69
N GLU A 68 -8.19 -12.82 -6.64
CA GLU A 68 -9.64 -12.87 -6.73
C GLU A 68 -10.27 -11.52 -7.02
N VAL A 69 -9.66 -10.41 -6.64
CA VAL A 69 -10.21 -9.08 -6.96
C VAL A 69 -10.24 -8.80 -8.47
N GLY A 70 -9.30 -9.38 -9.23
CA GLY A 70 -9.31 -9.35 -10.70
C GLY A 70 -10.47 -10.11 -11.35
N ILE A 71 -11.32 -10.80 -10.57
CA ILE A 71 -12.60 -11.31 -11.08
C ILE A 71 -13.54 -10.15 -11.40
N GLY A 72 -13.44 -9.03 -10.67
CA GLY A 72 -14.28 -7.85 -10.86
C GLY A 72 -15.77 -8.08 -10.55
N TYR A 73 -16.58 -7.05 -10.75
CA TYR A 73 -18.03 -7.13 -10.57
C TYR A 73 -18.68 -7.83 -11.77
N GLN A 74 -19.61 -8.74 -11.49
CA GLN A 74 -20.30 -9.51 -12.53
C GLN A 74 -21.64 -8.88 -12.95
N SER A 75 -22.10 -7.87 -12.22
CA SER A 75 -23.34 -7.15 -12.50
C SER A 75 -23.23 -5.68 -12.10
N LEU A 76 -24.09 -4.85 -12.71
CA LEU A 76 -24.24 -3.45 -12.33
C LEU A 76 -24.70 -3.30 -10.87
N GLU A 77 -25.51 -4.23 -10.39
CA GLU A 77 -25.99 -4.29 -9.00
C GLU A 77 -24.80 -4.42 -8.04
N GLN A 78 -23.90 -5.39 -8.25
CA GLN A 78 -22.71 -5.57 -7.39
C GLN A 78 -21.80 -4.34 -7.38
N PHE A 79 -21.64 -3.69 -8.54
CA PHE A 79 -20.87 -2.45 -8.65
C PHE A 79 -21.54 -1.32 -7.84
N THR A 80 -22.85 -1.14 -8.02
CA THR A 80 -23.64 -0.10 -7.34
C THR A 80 -23.64 -0.33 -5.82
N ASP A 81 -23.80 -1.57 -5.37
CA ASP A 81 -23.72 -1.94 -3.95
C ASP A 81 -22.36 -1.59 -3.36
N CYS A 82 -21.27 -1.80 -4.10
CA CYS A 82 -19.95 -1.43 -3.64
C CYS A 82 -19.78 0.09 -3.52
N VAL A 83 -20.28 0.86 -4.49
CA VAL A 83 -20.24 2.33 -4.45
C VAL A 83 -21.06 2.85 -3.26
N ASN A 84 -22.25 2.31 -3.05
CA ASN A 84 -23.09 2.66 -1.90
C ASN A 84 -22.38 2.33 -0.58
N HIS A 85 -21.74 1.16 -0.49
CA HIS A 85 -20.97 0.79 0.69
C HIS A 85 -19.81 1.75 0.97
N LEU A 86 -19.09 2.20 -0.05
CA LEU A 86 -18.04 3.21 0.14
C LEU A 86 -18.60 4.54 0.65
N ASN A 87 -19.76 4.96 0.16
CA ASN A 87 -20.42 6.16 0.67
C ASN A 87 -20.79 5.99 2.15
N GLU A 88 -21.34 4.84 2.54
CA GLU A 88 -21.64 4.53 3.95
C GLU A 88 -20.37 4.56 4.83
N VAL A 89 -19.26 4.02 4.33
CA VAL A 89 -17.97 4.06 5.04
C VAL A 89 -17.48 5.50 5.17
N ARG A 90 -17.54 6.30 4.11
CA ARG A 90 -17.16 7.73 4.14
C ARG A 90 -17.98 8.48 5.18
N GLU A 91 -19.30 8.37 5.13
CA GLU A 91 -20.21 9.02 6.08
C GLU A 91 -19.95 8.54 7.52
N GLY A 92 -19.69 7.25 7.72
CA GLY A 92 -19.33 6.70 9.03
C GLY A 92 -18.04 7.30 9.59
N ILE A 93 -17.01 7.44 8.76
CA ILE A 93 -15.74 8.08 9.14
C ILE A 93 -15.97 9.56 9.47
N LEU A 94 -16.66 10.31 8.61
CA LEU A 94 -16.91 11.73 8.82
C LEU A 94 -17.72 11.99 10.09
N LYS A 95 -18.77 11.18 10.31
CA LYS A 95 -19.55 11.24 11.54
C LYS A 95 -18.68 10.97 12.78
N LYS A 96 -17.82 9.95 12.73
CA LYS A 96 -16.93 9.63 13.85
C LYS A 96 -15.91 10.73 14.10
N MET A 97 -15.36 11.33 13.05
CA MET A 97 -14.47 12.48 13.18
C MET A 97 -15.18 13.67 13.84
N GLU A 98 -16.44 13.91 13.49
CA GLU A 98 -17.23 14.99 14.09
C GLU A 98 -17.53 14.72 15.58
N GLU A 99 -17.99 13.52 15.91
CA GLU A 99 -18.29 13.09 17.29
C GLU A 99 -17.08 13.17 18.23
N GLU A 100 -15.89 12.86 17.70
CA GLU A 100 -14.63 12.85 18.46
C GLU A 100 -13.86 14.17 18.34
N HIS A 101 -14.42 15.19 17.66
CA HIS A 101 -13.77 16.48 17.40
C HIS A 101 -12.38 16.34 16.75
N ILE A 102 -12.27 15.45 15.76
CA ILE A 102 -11.05 15.20 14.99
C ILE A 102 -11.08 16.01 13.70
N ASP A 103 -10.08 16.87 13.51
CA ASP A 103 -9.90 17.65 12.28
C ASP A 103 -9.20 16.86 11.18
N LEU A 104 -8.16 16.09 11.55
CA LEU A 104 -7.28 15.37 10.64
C LEU A 104 -6.95 13.99 11.20
N LEU A 105 -6.82 13.00 10.32
CA LEU A 105 -6.34 11.66 10.66
C LEU A 105 -4.84 11.56 10.32
N LEU A 106 -4.08 10.90 11.20
CA LEU A 106 -2.67 10.58 10.98
C LEU A 106 -2.52 9.06 10.89
N GLY A 107 -1.83 8.59 9.85
CA GLY A 107 -1.65 7.16 9.62
C GLY A 107 -0.34 6.81 8.91
N PRO A 108 -0.02 5.51 8.79
CA PRO A 108 1.09 5.05 7.98
C PRO A 108 0.74 5.17 6.48
N VAL A 109 1.74 5.49 5.65
CA VAL A 109 1.56 5.53 4.18
C VAL A 109 1.49 4.11 3.59
N MET A 110 2.33 3.21 4.12
CA MET A 110 2.48 1.84 3.65
C MET A 110 2.75 0.94 4.87
N PRO A 111 2.47 -0.37 4.79
CA PRO A 111 2.75 -1.32 5.88
C PRO A 111 4.24 -1.61 6.07
N PHE A 112 5.09 -1.20 5.12
CA PHE A 112 6.53 -1.38 5.13
C PHE A 112 7.25 -0.18 4.49
N PRO A 113 8.53 0.08 4.82
CA PRO A 113 9.35 1.09 4.17
C PRO A 113 9.72 0.69 2.73
N SER A 114 10.46 1.56 2.03
CA SER A 114 10.78 1.38 0.61
C SER A 114 11.42 0.03 0.29
N ILE A 115 10.71 -0.83 -0.45
CA ILE A 115 11.22 -2.14 -0.90
C ILE A 115 12.02 -2.01 -2.19
N GLU A 116 12.87 -3.01 -2.47
CA GLU A 116 13.62 -3.10 -3.72
C GLU A 116 12.72 -3.26 -4.93
N GLU A 117 13.17 -2.79 -6.10
CA GLU A 117 12.45 -2.91 -7.37
C GLU A 117 12.14 -4.38 -7.73
N SER A 118 13.00 -5.31 -7.31
CA SER A 118 12.88 -6.75 -7.55
C SER A 118 11.59 -7.37 -6.99
N VAL A 119 10.97 -6.71 -6.00
CA VAL A 119 9.75 -7.19 -5.31
C VAL A 119 8.57 -6.24 -5.48
N THR A 120 8.52 -5.47 -6.58
CA THR A 120 7.46 -4.47 -6.81
C THR A 120 6.04 -5.04 -6.83
N ASN A 121 5.87 -6.34 -7.06
CA ASN A 121 4.55 -6.98 -7.00
C ASN A 121 3.92 -6.92 -5.60
N LEU A 122 4.72 -6.68 -4.55
CA LEU A 122 4.23 -6.47 -3.19
C LEU A 122 3.46 -5.14 -3.03
N PHE A 123 3.63 -4.18 -3.95
CA PHE A 123 2.96 -2.88 -3.85
C PHE A 123 1.44 -2.94 -4.00
N ALA A 124 0.90 -3.86 -4.80
CA ALA A 124 -0.51 -3.84 -5.17
C ALA A 124 -1.46 -3.99 -3.96
N MET A 125 -1.13 -4.85 -3.00
CA MET A 125 -1.92 -4.96 -1.76
C MET A 125 -1.48 -3.96 -0.71
N ALA A 126 -0.20 -3.61 -0.67
CA ALA A 126 0.33 -2.64 0.28
C ALA A 126 -0.24 -1.23 0.06
N SER A 127 -0.61 -0.90 -1.18
CA SER A 127 -1.27 0.38 -1.51
C SER A 127 -2.66 0.53 -0.90
N ILE A 128 -3.23 -0.47 -0.21
CA ILE A 128 -4.53 -0.32 0.47
C ILE A 128 -4.57 0.87 1.42
N TYR A 129 -3.45 1.17 2.09
CA TYR A 129 -3.30 2.28 3.03
C TYR A 129 -3.46 3.65 2.37
N THR A 130 -3.17 3.77 1.07
CA THR A 130 -3.35 5.02 0.30
C THR A 130 -4.59 4.98 -0.57
N PHE A 131 -4.90 3.82 -1.15
CA PHE A 131 -6.02 3.62 -2.08
C PHE A 131 -7.37 3.88 -1.42
N ILE A 132 -7.50 3.59 -0.12
CA ILE A 132 -8.75 3.82 0.62
C ILE A 132 -9.18 5.29 0.58
N TRP A 133 -8.25 6.22 0.74
CA TRP A 133 -8.57 7.66 0.77
C TRP A 133 -8.93 8.20 -0.60
N ASN A 134 -8.34 7.63 -1.66
CA ASN A 134 -8.75 7.94 -3.05
C ASN A 134 -10.19 7.49 -3.30
N ALA A 135 -10.57 6.28 -2.87
CA ALA A 135 -11.90 5.77 -3.11
C ALA A 135 -12.98 6.46 -2.26
N LEU A 136 -12.63 6.90 -1.05
CA LEU A 136 -13.50 7.69 -0.18
C LEU A 136 -13.52 9.17 -0.56
N ASP A 137 -12.74 9.59 -1.55
CA ASP A 137 -12.63 10.99 -1.99
C ASP A 137 -12.30 11.92 -0.81
N MET A 138 -11.26 11.56 -0.06
CA MET A 138 -10.75 12.33 1.08
C MET A 138 -9.33 12.83 0.77
N PRO A 139 -9.02 14.12 0.97
CA PRO A 139 -7.69 14.64 0.71
C PRO A 139 -6.67 13.97 1.63
N ALA A 140 -5.62 13.39 1.03
CA ALA A 140 -4.53 12.77 1.75
C ALA A 140 -3.19 13.25 1.20
N GLY A 141 -2.27 13.59 2.10
CA GLY A 141 -0.90 13.94 1.73
C GLY A 141 0.11 13.24 2.63
N VAL A 142 1.37 13.23 2.20
CA VAL A 142 2.44 12.50 2.87
C VAL A 142 3.63 13.41 3.13
N VAL A 143 4.29 13.20 4.26
CA VAL A 143 5.51 13.93 4.63
C VAL A 143 6.53 12.97 5.23
N ARG A 144 7.81 13.24 4.97
CA ARG A 144 8.90 12.51 5.59
C ARG A 144 8.93 12.80 7.09
N PHE A 145 8.93 11.76 7.91
CA PHE A 145 8.94 11.89 9.36
C PHE A 145 9.76 10.79 10.04
N GLY A 146 10.90 10.41 9.44
CA GLY A 146 11.77 9.39 10.02
C GLY A 146 12.77 8.77 9.06
N LYS A 147 13.46 7.76 9.57
CA LYS A 147 14.27 6.82 8.82
C LYS A 147 14.09 5.42 9.38
N GLU A 148 14.14 4.40 8.52
CA GLU A 148 14.13 3.01 8.97
C GLU A 148 15.39 2.71 9.79
N GLY A 149 15.20 2.21 11.00
CA GLY A 149 16.26 1.97 11.97
C GLY A 149 16.66 0.50 12.13
N GLY A 150 15.97 -0.43 11.46
CA GLY A 150 16.21 -1.87 11.49
C GLY A 150 15.70 -2.60 12.74
N LYS A 151 15.35 -1.87 13.81
CA LYS A 151 15.06 -2.45 15.15
C LYS A 151 13.74 -3.22 15.24
N LEU A 152 12.79 -2.92 14.33
CA LEU A 152 11.43 -3.48 14.38
C LEU A 152 11.18 -4.55 13.32
N ILE A 153 12.16 -4.83 12.45
CA ILE A 153 12.00 -5.80 11.35
C ILE A 153 11.65 -7.18 11.91
N ASP A 154 12.38 -7.64 12.92
CA ASP A 154 12.16 -8.96 13.53
C ASP A 154 10.78 -9.09 14.19
N GLN A 155 10.21 -7.96 14.63
CA GLN A 155 8.91 -7.88 15.29
C GLN A 155 7.74 -7.84 14.30
N MET A 156 8.00 -7.75 12.98
CA MET A 156 6.94 -7.81 11.97
C MET A 156 6.25 -9.17 12.02
N ASP A 157 4.94 -9.15 12.33
CA ASP A 157 4.07 -10.32 12.28
C ASP A 157 3.68 -10.60 10.83
N THR A 158 4.07 -11.78 10.34
CA THR A 158 3.75 -12.24 8.99
C THR A 158 2.46 -13.03 8.93
N GLN A 159 1.82 -13.31 10.08
CA GLN A 159 0.56 -14.07 10.17
C GLN A 159 0.59 -15.44 9.47
N ASN A 160 1.79 -16.02 9.29
CA ASN A 160 2.05 -17.19 8.45
C ASN A 160 1.56 -17.02 6.99
N ASP A 161 1.63 -15.80 6.46
CA ASP A 161 1.31 -15.46 5.09
C ASP A 161 2.60 -15.25 4.30
N ASN A 162 2.83 -16.06 3.26
CA ASN A 162 4.06 -15.99 2.47
C ASN A 162 4.30 -14.61 1.82
N PHE A 163 3.23 -13.87 1.51
CA PHE A 163 3.37 -12.51 0.97
C PHE A 163 3.94 -11.55 2.02
N LEU A 164 3.47 -11.66 3.27
CA LEU A 164 3.99 -10.85 4.37
C LEU A 164 5.40 -11.27 4.77
N GLU A 165 5.75 -12.56 4.63
CA GLU A 165 7.13 -13.04 4.77
C GLU A 165 8.06 -12.46 3.70
N MET A 166 7.62 -12.46 2.44
CA MET A 166 8.35 -11.81 1.35
C MET A 166 8.57 -10.32 1.63
N ALA A 167 7.55 -9.62 2.12
CA ALA A 167 7.67 -8.22 2.51
C ALA A 167 8.69 -8.04 3.65
N LYS A 168 8.58 -8.82 4.74
CA LYS A 168 9.52 -8.79 5.87
C LYS A 168 10.97 -9.00 5.42
N ASN A 169 11.21 -9.92 4.49
CA ASN A 169 12.54 -10.21 3.96
C ASN A 169 13.11 -9.08 3.06
N ALA A 170 12.25 -8.22 2.51
CA ALA A 170 12.66 -7.09 1.69
C ALA A 170 12.97 -5.82 2.51
N VAL A 171 12.39 -5.67 3.70
CA VAL A 171 12.58 -4.48 4.58
C VAL A 171 14.03 -4.18 4.97
N PRO A 172 14.94 -5.15 5.20
CA PRO A 172 16.33 -4.85 5.54
C PRO A 172 17.06 -3.95 4.52
N ALA A 173 16.70 -4.03 3.24
CA ALA A 173 17.24 -3.15 2.20
C ALA A 173 16.84 -1.67 2.39
N SER A 174 15.81 -1.41 3.20
CA SER A 174 15.30 -0.07 3.48
C SER A 174 15.99 0.64 4.64
N ILE A 175 16.89 -0.02 5.38
CA ILE A 175 17.53 0.59 6.56
C ILE A 175 18.25 1.89 6.18
N GLY A 176 17.96 2.96 6.92
CA GLY A 176 18.47 4.31 6.66
C GLY A 176 17.67 5.12 5.62
N LEU A 177 16.75 4.49 4.88
CA LEU A 177 15.85 5.18 3.95
C LEU A 177 14.74 5.94 4.70
N PRO A 178 14.13 6.96 4.07
CA PRO A 178 13.07 7.75 4.69
C PRO A 178 11.85 6.89 5.04
N ILE A 179 11.23 7.20 6.18
CA ILE A 179 9.87 6.76 6.52
C ILE A 179 8.96 7.98 6.46
N ASN A 180 7.78 7.79 5.85
CA ASN A 180 6.78 8.82 5.69
C ASN A 180 5.56 8.53 6.56
N VAL A 181 4.84 9.59 6.93
CA VAL A 181 3.51 9.53 7.54
C VAL A 181 2.49 10.14 6.57
N GLN A 182 1.24 9.70 6.69
CA GLN A 182 0.12 10.18 5.91
C GLN A 182 -0.80 11.02 6.79
N VAL A 183 -1.23 12.18 6.26
CA VAL A 183 -2.25 13.04 6.86
C VAL A 183 -3.47 13.02 5.95
N ILE A 184 -4.65 12.80 6.52
CA ILE A 184 -5.92 12.75 5.81
C ILE A 184 -6.89 13.76 6.40
N GLY A 185 -7.57 14.53 5.56
CA GLY A 185 -8.57 15.52 5.95
C GLY A 185 -9.98 15.16 5.52
N LYS A 186 -10.94 15.94 6.01
CA LYS A 186 -12.31 15.92 5.50
C LYS A 186 -12.33 16.44 4.05
N PRO A 187 -13.35 16.09 3.24
CA PRO A 187 -13.51 16.61 1.89
C PRO A 187 -13.44 18.14 1.85
N PHE A 188 -12.74 18.70 0.84
CA PHE A 188 -12.56 20.14 0.65
C PHE A 188 -11.81 20.86 1.79
N GLN A 189 -10.93 20.15 2.51
CA GLN A 189 -10.09 20.71 3.58
C GLN A 189 -8.60 20.49 3.29
N GLU A 190 -8.20 20.59 2.02
CA GLU A 190 -6.82 20.41 1.58
C GLU A 190 -5.87 21.37 2.29
N GLU A 191 -6.31 22.58 2.63
CA GLU A 191 -5.51 23.59 3.34
C GLU A 191 -5.14 23.13 4.75
N LEU A 192 -6.04 22.43 5.45
CA LEU A 192 -5.75 21.87 6.78
C LEU A 192 -4.75 20.72 6.68
N VAL A 193 -4.92 19.84 5.68
CA VAL A 193 -3.96 18.76 5.40
C VAL A 193 -2.57 19.34 5.14
N LEU A 194 -2.47 20.31 4.24
CA LEU A 194 -1.21 20.99 3.90
C LEU A 194 -0.59 21.70 5.11
N ARG A 195 -1.42 22.36 5.93
CA ARG A 195 -0.95 23.03 7.15
C ARG A 195 -0.25 22.04 8.10
N LEU A 196 -0.87 20.89 8.38
CA LEU A 196 -0.26 19.90 9.25
C LEU A 196 0.99 19.27 8.63
N LEU A 197 1.00 19.02 7.31
CA LEU A 197 2.20 18.52 6.63
C LEU A 197 3.39 19.48 6.79
N CYS A 198 3.17 20.79 6.64
CA CYS A 198 4.21 21.80 6.89
C CYS A 198 4.69 21.79 8.35
N GLU A 199 3.77 21.68 9.31
CA GLU A 199 4.13 21.63 10.74
C GLU A 199 4.95 20.38 11.10
N LEU A 200 4.59 19.23 10.53
CA LEU A 200 5.33 17.98 10.68
C LEU A 200 6.72 18.07 10.05
N GLU A 201 6.84 18.64 8.84
CA GLU A 201 8.13 18.85 8.19
C GLU A 201 9.04 19.77 9.03
N ASP A 202 8.51 20.89 9.53
CA ASP A 202 9.24 21.81 10.39
C ASP A 202 9.69 21.15 11.70
N CYS A 203 8.81 20.36 12.32
CA CYS A 203 9.12 19.60 13.53
C CYS A 203 10.27 18.60 13.27
N TYR A 204 10.18 17.84 12.18
CA TYR A 204 11.21 16.89 11.79
C TYR A 204 12.55 17.59 11.51
N ASN A 205 12.53 18.70 10.78
CA ASN A 205 13.74 19.46 10.45
C ASN A 205 14.40 20.08 11.68
N LYS A 206 13.62 20.56 12.66
CA LYS A 206 14.16 21.06 13.93
C LYS A 206 14.83 19.93 14.72
N GLN A 207 14.18 18.78 14.83
CA GLN A 207 14.76 17.61 15.51
C GLN A 207 16.04 17.12 14.81
N ALA A 208 16.03 17.03 13.48
CA ALA A 208 17.20 16.63 12.70
C ALA A 208 18.39 17.58 12.83
N ARG A 209 18.15 18.87 13.14
CA ARG A 209 19.21 19.86 13.42
C ARG A 209 19.77 19.75 14.85
N VAL A 210 18.97 19.28 15.81
CA VAL A 210 19.34 19.19 17.23
C VAL A 210 20.13 17.91 17.53
N VAL A 211 19.90 16.82 16.79
CA VAL A 211 20.74 15.61 16.89
C VAL A 211 22.09 15.90 16.23
N PRO A 212 23.22 15.93 16.99
CA PRO A 212 24.53 16.12 16.38
C PRO A 212 24.75 15.02 15.35
N LYS A 213 25.43 15.34 14.24
CA LYS A 213 26.00 14.34 13.33
C LYS A 213 26.89 13.40 14.16
N LEU A 214 26.33 12.32 14.70
CA LEU A 214 27.07 11.30 15.42
C LEU A 214 27.97 10.61 14.39
N SER A 215 29.25 11.01 14.45
CA SER A 215 30.44 10.33 13.92
C SER A 215 30.36 9.76 12.51
N ASN A 216 30.75 10.57 11.52
CA ASN A 216 31.64 10.06 10.48
C ASN A 216 32.97 9.70 11.16
N GLY A 217 33.08 8.47 11.63
CA GLY A 217 34.27 7.93 12.30
C GLY A 217 34.72 6.63 11.68
N ALA A 218 35.78 6.72 10.86
CA ALA A 218 36.75 5.69 10.51
C ALA A 218 36.29 4.43 9.75
N SER A 219 36.23 4.51 8.41
CA SER A 219 36.79 3.43 7.59
C SER A 219 38.26 3.79 7.29
N ASN A 220 39.15 3.36 8.19
CA ASN A 220 40.57 3.32 7.89
C ASN A 220 40.79 2.36 6.72
N GLY A 221 41.55 2.81 5.73
CA GLY A 221 41.89 2.04 4.56
C GLY A 221 42.60 0.73 4.91
N ILE A 222 42.26 -0.31 4.17
CA ILE A 222 43.16 -1.45 3.97
C ILE A 222 43.54 -1.41 2.50
N THR A 223 44.83 -1.17 2.32
CA THR A 223 45.61 -1.11 1.10
C THR A 223 45.61 -2.42 0.34
N THR A 224 45.68 -2.27 -0.98
CA THR A 224 46.16 -3.24 -1.97
C THR A 224 47.44 -3.97 -1.54
N SER A 225 47.42 -5.29 -1.67
CA SER A 225 48.53 -6.13 -2.17
C SER A 225 47.96 -7.45 -2.66
#